data_AF-A0A9E2QAN9-F1
#
_entry.id   AF-A0A9E2QAN9-F1
#
_cell.length_a   1.000
_cell.length_b   1.000
_cell.length_c   1.000
_cell.angle_alpha   90.00
_cell.angle_beta   90.00
_cell.angle_gamma   90.00
#
_symmetry.space_group_name_H-M   'P 1'
#
loop_
_entity.id
_entity.type
_entity.pdbx_description
1 polymer ?
#
loop_
_entity_poly.entity_id
_entity_poly.type
_entity_poly.pdbx_seq_one_letter_code
_entity_poly.pdbx_strand_id
1 'polypeptide(L)'
;MKIIQYDIRRDDYIPVWVDAELFNRLWANEDLYVADWIGDPKIGWFTYDRAGEKKLGIQIADVSLAIVEDKVSIDFTNGRHRTRWMLQHGLKEIPIGVWEEQIAPGIKAGIISRMVTPNDRVNLNTDNRIAVGEI
;
A
#
# COMPACT_ATOMS: atom_id res chain seq x y z
N MET A 1 -10.76 -16.65 -10.78
CA MET A 1 -9.32 -16.77 -10.46
C MET A 1 -8.63 -15.51 -10.95
N LYS A 2 -8.14 -14.63 -10.08
CA LYS A 2 -7.49 -13.37 -10.51
C LYS A 2 -6.14 -13.20 -9.82
N ILE A 3 -5.13 -13.16 -10.67
CA ILE A 3 -3.69 -13.14 -10.41
C ILE A 3 -3.31 -11.67 -10.16
N ILE A 4 -2.45 -11.41 -9.17
CA ILE A 4 -1.67 -10.19 -9.10
C ILE A 4 -0.32 -10.53 -9.70
N GLN A 5 -0.03 -9.91 -10.83
CA GLN A 5 1.29 -9.85 -11.39
C GLN A 5 1.78 -8.42 -11.16
N TYR A 6 2.70 -8.27 -10.21
CA TYR A 6 3.29 -6.97 -9.89
C TYR A 6 4.27 -6.58 -10.99
N ASP A 7 4.01 -5.42 -11.59
CA ASP A 7 5.06 -4.70 -12.28
C ASP A 7 5.79 -3.89 -11.19
N ILE A 8 6.73 -4.57 -10.52
CA ILE A 8 7.70 -3.91 -9.65
C ILE A 8 8.53 -3.06 -10.60
N ARG A 9 8.19 -1.78 -10.76
CA ARG A 9 9.09 -0.81 -11.37
C ARG A 9 10.30 -0.73 -10.44
N ARG A 10 11.33 -1.51 -10.78
CA ARG A 10 12.60 -1.68 -10.06
C ARG A 10 13.51 -0.44 -10.23
N ASP A 11 12.99 0.73 -9.92
CA ASP A 11 13.82 1.90 -9.79
C ASP A 11 13.80 2.26 -8.30
N ASP A 12 14.86 1.85 -7.60
CA ASP A 12 15.26 2.11 -6.20
C ASP A 12 14.39 1.58 -5.04
N TYR A 13 13.09 1.30 -5.25
CA TYR A 13 12.20 0.84 -4.17
C TYR A 13 11.94 -0.66 -4.22
N ILE A 14 12.18 -1.33 -3.09
CA ILE A 14 11.96 -2.76 -2.89
C ILE A 14 10.57 -2.97 -2.28
N PRO A 15 9.72 -3.80 -2.90
CA PRO A 15 8.36 -4.03 -2.42
C PRO A 15 8.34 -4.94 -1.17
N VAL A 16 7.66 -4.47 -0.13
CA VAL A 16 7.45 -5.17 1.13
C VAL A 16 5.98 -5.10 1.54
N TRP A 17 5.56 -6.08 2.33
CA TRP A 17 4.28 -6.06 3.02
C TRP A 17 4.44 -5.42 4.40
N VAL A 18 3.44 -4.63 4.77
CA VAL A 18 3.30 -4.05 6.12
C VAL A 18 1.92 -4.34 6.65
N ASP A 19 1.82 -4.48 7.97
CA ASP A 19 0.53 -4.57 8.65
C ASP A 19 -0.23 -3.25 8.49
N ALA A 20 -1.45 -3.33 7.95
CA ALA A 20 -2.22 -2.14 7.58
C ALA A 20 -2.67 -1.33 8.79
N GLU A 21 -3.03 -1.99 9.90
CA GLU A 21 -3.49 -1.31 11.11
C GLU A 21 -2.34 -0.55 11.78
N LEU A 22 -1.20 -1.23 11.97
CA LEU A 22 0.01 -0.63 12.51
C LEU A 22 0.50 0.51 11.62
N PHE A 23 0.57 0.30 10.30
CA PHE A 23 0.97 1.32 9.36
C PHE A 23 0.04 2.54 9.43
N ASN A 24 -1.29 2.33 9.46
CA ASN A 24 -2.25 3.42 9.59
C ASN A 24 -2.04 4.20 10.89
N ARG A 25 -1.86 3.52 12.03
CA ARG A 25 -1.61 4.19 13.33
C ARG A 25 -0.32 5.01 13.34
N LEU A 26 0.75 4.49 12.74
CA LEU A 26 2.04 5.18 12.67
C LEU A 26 2.02 6.37 11.70
N TRP A 27 1.24 6.28 10.62
CA TRP A 27 1.08 7.36 9.66
C TRP A 27 0.07 8.44 10.11
N ALA A 28 -0.87 8.11 11.01
CA ALA A 28 -2.08 8.90 11.31
C ALA A 28 -1.89 10.26 12.00
N ASN A 29 -0.70 10.87 12.03
CA ASN A 29 -0.48 12.04 12.89
C ASN A 29 -0.30 13.43 12.24
N GLU A 30 -0.19 13.61 10.92
CA GLU A 30 0.27 14.95 10.45
C GLU A 30 -0.42 15.60 9.24
N ASP A 31 -1.32 14.96 8.49
CA ASP A 31 -1.83 15.57 7.25
C ASP A 31 -3.34 15.37 7.01
N LEU A 32 -4.15 16.39 7.31
CA LEU A 32 -5.60 16.43 7.03
C LEU A 32 -5.93 16.22 5.54
N TYR A 33 -4.96 16.51 4.67
CA TYR A 33 -5.11 16.43 3.21
C TYR A 33 -5.34 15.00 2.68
N VAL A 34 -4.94 13.97 3.43
CA VAL A 34 -5.09 12.56 3.02
C VAL A 34 -5.83 11.75 4.08
N ALA A 35 -6.62 12.41 4.93
CA ALA A 35 -7.39 11.75 5.98
C ALA A 35 -8.36 10.71 5.40
N ASP A 36 -9.05 11.06 4.30
CA ASP A 36 -10.00 10.20 3.63
C ASP A 36 -9.87 10.23 2.11
N TRP A 37 -10.12 9.10 1.45
CA TRP A 37 -10.31 9.02 0.00
C TRP A 37 -11.78 8.73 -0.32
N ILE A 38 -12.39 9.59 -1.14
CA ILE A 38 -13.77 9.42 -1.61
C ILE A 38 -13.75 9.16 -3.11
N GLY A 39 -14.31 8.02 -3.51
CA GLY A 39 -14.50 7.64 -4.91
C GLY A 39 -13.65 6.46 -5.37
N ASP A 40 -13.80 6.13 -6.65
CA ASP A 40 -13.12 4.99 -7.27
C ASP A 40 -11.60 5.20 -7.34
N PRO A 41 -10.81 4.11 -7.30
CA PRO A 41 -9.37 4.21 -7.45
C PRO A 41 -9.00 4.72 -8.86
N LYS A 42 -8.00 5.60 -8.94
CA LYS A 42 -7.58 6.17 -10.23
C LYS A 42 -7.03 5.09 -11.16
N ILE A 43 -7.35 5.19 -12.45
CA ILE A 43 -6.92 4.21 -13.46
C ILE A 43 -5.40 4.00 -13.47
N GLY A 44 -4.63 5.08 -13.29
CA GLY A 44 -3.16 5.08 -13.26
C GLY A 44 -2.53 4.44 -12.02
N TRP A 45 -3.30 4.03 -11.02
CA TRP A 45 -2.80 3.26 -9.88
C TRP A 45 -2.61 1.78 -10.20
N PHE A 46 -3.13 1.33 -11.34
CA PHE A 46 -3.08 -0.08 -11.75
C PHE A 46 -2.20 -0.26 -12.96
N THR A 47 -1.61 -1.44 -13.06
CA THR A 47 -1.04 -1.96 -14.30
C THR A 47 -2.05 -2.87 -14.98
N TYR A 48 -2.04 -2.87 -16.30
CA TYR A 48 -3.00 -3.61 -17.12
C TYR A 48 -2.25 -4.55 -18.07
N ASP A 49 -2.92 -5.60 -18.52
CA ASP A 49 -2.44 -6.33 -19.69
C ASP A 49 -2.42 -5.42 -20.93
N ARG A 50 -1.60 -5.77 -21.94
CA ARG A 50 -1.47 -4.97 -23.17
C ARG A 50 -2.79 -4.78 -23.93
N ALA A 51 -3.80 -5.61 -23.66
CA ALA A 51 -5.14 -5.49 -24.21
C ALA A 51 -6.03 -4.47 -23.47
N GLY A 52 -5.59 -3.97 -22.31
CA GLY A 52 -6.26 -2.91 -21.55
C GLY A 52 -7.47 -3.38 -20.73
N GLU A 53 -7.77 -4.68 -20.71
CA GLU A 53 -9.02 -5.19 -20.13
C GLU A 53 -8.84 -5.81 -18.74
N LYS A 54 -7.62 -6.19 -18.34
CA LYS A 54 -7.37 -6.85 -17.04
C LYS A 54 -6.36 -6.09 -16.19
N LYS A 55 -6.80 -5.63 -15.01
CA LYS A 55 -5.91 -5.15 -13.94
C LYS A 55 -4.99 -6.30 -13.51
N LEU A 56 -3.69 -6.14 -13.73
CA LEU A 56 -2.66 -7.12 -13.38
C LEU A 56 -2.03 -6.82 -12.02
N GLY A 57 -1.94 -5.55 -11.63
CA GLY A 57 -1.33 -5.18 -10.36
C GLY A 57 -1.71 -3.78 -9.90
N ILE A 58 -1.29 -3.44 -8.69
CA ILE A 58 -1.36 -2.10 -8.12
C ILE A 58 0.06 -1.54 -8.02
N GLN A 59 0.24 -0.28 -8.36
CA GLN A 59 1.50 0.42 -8.13
C GLN A 59 1.71 0.56 -6.62
N ILE A 60 2.88 0.20 -6.12
CA ILE A 60 3.23 0.37 -4.70
C ILE A 60 3.46 1.84 -4.38
N ALA A 61 3.20 2.25 -3.15
CA ALA A 61 3.58 3.57 -2.66
C ALA A 61 5.07 3.65 -2.41
N ASP A 62 5.68 4.80 -2.67
CA ASP A 62 7.11 5.02 -2.44
C ASP A 62 7.23 5.64 -1.05
N VAL A 63 7.67 4.83 -0.09
CA VAL A 63 7.62 5.12 1.34
C VAL A 63 9.03 5.18 1.91
N SER A 64 9.28 6.21 2.72
CA SER A 64 10.47 6.28 3.56
C SER A 64 10.10 5.95 5.00
N LEU A 65 10.85 5.03 5.59
CA LEU A 65 10.76 4.67 7.00
C LEU A 65 11.97 5.23 7.74
N ALA A 66 11.75 6.21 8.61
CA ALA A 66 12.77 6.69 9.53
C ALA A 66 12.57 6.03 10.89
N ILE A 67 13.60 5.31 11.36
CA ILE A 67 13.55 4.49 12.57
C ILE A 67 14.62 4.96 13.54
N VAL A 68 14.21 5.49 14.70
CA VAL A 68 15.10 6.01 15.75
C VAL A 68 14.65 5.44 17.08
N GLU A 69 15.51 4.68 17.76
CA GLU A 69 15.19 4.09 19.08
C GLU A 69 13.84 3.35 19.10
N ASP A 70 13.59 2.51 18.09
CA ASP A 70 12.35 1.76 17.86
C ASP A 70 11.09 2.60 17.57
N LYS A 71 11.22 3.94 17.49
CA LYS A 71 10.17 4.81 16.96
C LYS A 71 10.25 4.84 15.45
N VAL A 72 9.12 4.54 14.81
CA VAL A 72 8.98 4.56 13.36
C VAL A 72 8.20 5.80 12.94
N SER A 73 8.73 6.51 11.96
CA SER A 73 8.06 7.59 11.24
C SER A 73 7.95 7.21 9.77
N ILE A 74 6.82 7.58 9.16
CA ILE A 74 6.44 7.20 7.81
C ILE A 74 6.27 8.46 7.00
N ASP A 75 7.03 8.59 5.91
CA ASP A 75 6.83 9.63 4.90
C ASP A 75 6.66 9.00 3.51
N PHE A 76 6.05 9.76 2.61
CA PHE A 76 5.75 9.35 1.25
C PHE A 76 6.37 10.30 0.24
N THR A 77 7.23 9.74 -0.61
CA THR A 77 7.62 10.37 -1.87
C THR A 77 6.44 10.38 -2.85
N ASN A 78 5.67 9.28 -2.90
CA ASN A 78 4.49 9.15 -3.75
C ASN A 78 3.53 8.08 -3.20
N GLY A 79 2.26 8.17 -3.58
CA GLY A 79 1.29 7.11 -3.34
C GLY A 79 0.43 7.24 -2.09
N ARG A 80 0.43 8.39 -1.41
CA ARG A 80 -0.41 8.64 -0.22
C ARG A 80 -1.89 8.26 -0.44
N HIS A 81 -2.47 8.71 -1.56
CA HIS A 81 -3.87 8.43 -1.89
C HIS A 81 -4.17 6.94 -2.14
N ARG A 82 -3.28 6.22 -2.85
CA ARG A 82 -3.47 4.80 -3.12
C ARG A 82 -3.33 3.98 -1.83
N THR A 83 -2.42 4.35 -0.95
CA THR A 83 -2.31 3.77 0.39
C THR A 83 -3.56 4.04 1.21
N ARG A 84 -4.03 5.28 1.29
CA ARG A 84 -5.28 5.61 2.01
C ARG A 84 -6.47 4.80 1.52
N TRP A 85 -6.63 4.71 0.19
CA TRP A 85 -7.67 3.90 -0.42
C TRP A 85 -7.57 2.43 -0.01
N MET A 86 -6.36 1.83 -0.06
CA MET A 86 -6.12 0.45 0.40
C MET A 86 -6.47 0.23 1.87
N LEU A 87 -6.09 1.15 2.74
CA LEU A 87 -6.39 1.10 4.18
C LEU A 87 -7.91 1.17 4.44
N GLN A 88 -8.61 2.09 3.78
CA GLN A 88 -10.07 2.25 3.94
C GLN A 88 -10.87 1.06 3.39
N HIS A 89 -10.30 0.28 2.46
CA HIS A 89 -10.92 -0.95 1.94
C HIS A 89 -10.68 -2.17 2.86
N GLY A 90 -10.10 -1.98 4.04
CA GLY A 90 -9.99 -3.01 5.06
C GLY A 90 -8.98 -4.11 4.75
N LEU A 91 -7.96 -3.81 3.93
CA LEU A 91 -6.85 -4.73 3.72
C LEU A 91 -6.09 -4.94 5.03
N LYS A 92 -5.71 -6.19 5.32
CA LYS A 92 -4.92 -6.54 6.52
C LYS A 92 -3.44 -6.23 6.34
N GLU A 93 -2.92 -6.44 5.13
CA GLU A 93 -1.58 -6.05 4.75
C GLU A 93 -1.68 -5.17 3.50
N ILE A 94 -0.77 -4.19 3.37
CA ILE A 94 -0.65 -3.38 2.16
C ILE A 94 0.79 -3.45 1.62
N PRO A 95 0.98 -3.42 0.29
CA PRO A 95 2.31 -3.38 -0.29
C PRO A 95 2.81 -1.93 -0.35
N ILE A 96 4.05 -1.72 0.09
CA ILE A 96 4.78 -0.46 -0.05
C ILE A 96 6.16 -0.73 -0.66
N GLY A 97 6.75 0.27 -1.28
CA GLY A 97 8.14 0.28 -1.71
C GLY A 97 8.99 1.04 -0.69
N VAL A 98 10.12 0.46 -0.28
CA VAL A 98 11.10 1.06 0.64
C VAL A 98 12.51 0.91 0.09
N TRP A 99 13.48 1.68 0.59
CA TRP A 99 14.88 1.45 0.23
C TRP A 99 15.45 0.22 0.92
N GLU A 100 16.49 -0.40 0.33
CA GLU A 100 17.07 -1.64 0.83
C GLU A 100 17.56 -1.52 2.28
N GLU A 101 18.20 -0.40 2.61
CA GLU A 101 18.70 -0.09 3.94
C GLU A 101 17.59 0.03 5.01
N GLN A 102 16.35 0.23 4.60
CA GLN A 102 15.19 0.34 5.50
C GLN A 102 14.57 -1.02 5.84
N ILE A 103 14.90 -2.08 5.09
CA ILE A 103 14.26 -3.39 5.24
C ILE A 103 14.59 -4.03 6.59
N ALA A 104 15.87 -4.24 6.90
CA ALA A 104 16.26 -4.91 8.13
C ALA A 104 15.84 -4.12 9.39
N PRO A 105 16.02 -2.78 9.46
CA PRO A 105 15.47 -1.97 10.53
C PRO A 105 13.94 -2.04 10.61
N GLY A 106 13.23 -2.01 9.49
CA GLY A 106 11.76 -2.07 9.46
C GLY A 106 11.20 -3.42 9.91
N ILE A 107 11.87 -4.53 9.59
CA ILE A 107 11.54 -5.86 10.11
C ILE A 107 11.76 -5.90 11.63
N LYS A 108 12.91 -5.40 12.10
CA LYS A 108 13.24 -5.35 13.53
C LYS A 108 12.22 -4.52 14.33
N ALA A 109 11.78 -3.39 13.78
CA ALA A 109 10.78 -2.53 14.38
C ALA A 109 9.33 -3.06 14.24
N GLY A 110 9.14 -4.18 13.53
CA GLY A 110 7.84 -4.82 13.36
C GLY A 110 6.88 -4.14 12.38
N ILE A 111 7.33 -3.10 11.66
CA ILE A 111 6.50 -2.44 10.64
C ILE A 111 6.47 -3.24 9.33
N ILE A 112 7.61 -3.82 8.92
CA ILE A 112 7.68 -4.70 7.75
C ILE A 112 7.35 -6.13 8.19
N SER A 113 6.26 -6.68 7.67
CA SER A 113 5.83 -8.05 8.00
C SER A 113 6.63 -9.08 7.20
N ARG A 114 6.86 -8.84 5.91
CA ARG A 114 7.57 -9.75 5.00
C ARG A 114 7.88 -9.11 3.65
N MET A 115 8.75 -9.77 2.88
CA MET A 115 9.02 -9.41 1.48
C MET A 115 7.84 -9.78 0.57
N VAL A 116 7.63 -8.99 -0.48
CA VAL A 116 6.70 -9.36 -1.56
C VAL A 116 7.32 -10.46 -2.42
N THR A 117 6.52 -11.47 -2.78
CA THR A 117 6.88 -12.60 -3.63
C THR A 117 6.08 -12.59 -4.94
N PRO A 118 6.53 -13.29 -6.00
CA PRO A 118 5.77 -13.38 -7.26
C PRO A 118 4.36 -14.01 -7.13
N ASN A 119 4.12 -14.75 -6.05
CA ASN A 119 2.84 -15.43 -5.80
C ASN A 119 1.88 -14.59 -4.95
N ASP A 120 2.32 -13.45 -4.44
CA ASP A 120 1.49 -12.59 -3.62
C ASP A 120 0.33 -11.96 -4.36
N ARG A 121 -0.77 -11.71 -3.66
CA ARG A 121 -2.00 -11.17 -4.23
C ARG A 121 -2.64 -10.16 -3.28
N VAL A 122 -3.03 -9.00 -3.80
CA VAL A 122 -3.97 -8.06 -3.16
C VAL A 122 -5.37 -8.38 -3.67
N ASN A 123 -6.30 -8.73 -2.79
CA ASN A 123 -7.69 -8.84 -3.20
C ASN A 123 -8.38 -7.48 -3.04
N LEU A 124 -8.48 -6.77 -4.16
CA LEU A 124 -9.20 -5.51 -4.21
C LEU A 124 -10.68 -5.82 -4.42
N ASN A 125 -11.37 -6.10 -3.32
CA ASN A 125 -12.81 -6.29 -3.35
C ASN A 125 -13.49 -4.93 -3.53
N THR A 126 -13.54 -4.44 -4.76
CA THR A 126 -14.16 -3.15 -5.11
C THR A 126 -15.68 -3.17 -4.99
N ASP A 127 -16.27 -4.33 -4.69
CA ASP A 127 -17.71 -4.54 -4.61
C ASP A 127 -18.29 -4.24 -3.21
N ASN A 128 -17.45 -3.90 -2.22
CA ASN A 128 -17.93 -3.32 -0.97
C ASN A 128 -18.29 -1.85 -1.17
N ARG A 129 -19.36 -1.60 -1.93
CA ARG A 129 -20.24 -0.47 -1.61
C ARG A 129 -20.68 -0.71 -0.18
N ILE A 130 -20.08 0.01 0.75
CA ILE A 130 -20.68 0.22 2.07
C ILE A 130 -22.11 0.63 1.75
N ALA A 131 -23.07 -0.22 2.12
CA ALA A 131 -24.46 0.16 2.21
C ALA A 131 -24.46 1.36 3.16
N VAL A 132 -24.42 2.56 2.59
CA VAL A 132 -24.74 3.78 3.31
C VAL A 132 -26.19 3.56 3.67
N GLY A 133 -26.43 3.22 4.92
CA GLY A 133 -27.77 3.10 5.46
C GLY A 133 -28.49 4.40 5.16
N GLU A 134 -29.53 4.32 4.35
CA GLU A 134 -30.55 5.35 4.30
C GLU A 134 -31.10 5.48 5.73
N ILE A 135 -30.92 6.67 6.32
CA ILE A 135 -31.71 7.15 7.46
C ILE A 135 -32.83 7.99 6.87
#